data_AF-A0A924H2F2-F1
#
_entry.id   AF-A0A924H2F2-F1
#
_cell.length_a   1.000
_cell.length_b   1.000
_cell.length_c   1.000
_cell.angle_alpha   90.00
_cell.angle_beta   90.00
_cell.angle_gamma   90.00
#
_symmetry.space_group_name_H-M   'P 1'
#
loop_
_entity.id
_entity.type
_entity.pdbx_description
1 polymer ?
#
loop_
_entity_poly.entity_id
_entity_poly.type
_entity_poly.pdbx_seq_one_letter_code
_entity_poly.pdbx_strand_id
1 'polypeptide(L)' 'MQKFNVHKGLVAPMDRENVDTDAIIPKQFLKSIRKTGFGQNLFDAWRYLDPGEPGQDPASRKPNPEFVLNQP' A
#
# COMPACT_ATOMS: atom_id res chain seq x y z
N MET A 1 -0.14 20.71 5.98
CA MET A 1 -0.87 20.33 4.76
C MET A 1 -0.14 20.89 3.55
N GLN A 2 -0.05 20.14 2.46
CA GLN A 2 0.49 20.65 1.20
C GLN A 2 -0.61 21.38 0.42
N LYS A 3 -0.31 22.56 -0.14
CA LYS A 3 -1.27 23.34 -0.93
C LYS A 3 -1.54 22.61 -2.25
N PHE A 4 -2.80 22.41 -2.59
CA PHE A 4 -3.22 21.78 -3.85
C PHE A 4 -3.68 22.86 -4.84
N ASN A 5 -3.03 22.95 -6.01
CA ASN A 5 -3.47 23.85 -7.10
C ASN A 5 -3.66 23.04 -8.38
N VAL A 6 -2.54 22.52 -8.92
CA VAL A 6 -2.50 21.67 -10.11
C VAL A 6 -1.49 20.56 -9.82
N HIS A 7 -1.86 19.32 -10.08
CA HIS A 7 -0.98 18.16 -9.97
C HIS A 7 -0.99 17.40 -11.30
N LYS A 8 0.20 17.08 -11.81
CA LYS A 8 0.41 16.21 -12.96
C LYS A 8 1.24 15.03 -12.48
N GLY A 9 0.77 13.81 -12.71
CA GLY A 9 1.41 12.59 -12.24
C GLY A 9 0.99 11.38 -13.05
N LEU A 10 1.66 10.25 -12.79
CA LEU A 10 1.25 8.96 -13.34
C LEU A 10 -0.05 8.51 -12.69
N VAL A 11 -0.89 7.84 -13.49
CA VAL A 11 -2.16 7.26 -13.04
C VAL A 11 -2.02 5.75 -13.05
N ALA A 12 -2.47 5.09 -11.99
CA ALA A 12 -2.53 3.64 -11.87
C ALA A 12 -4.02 3.22 -11.77
N PRO A 13 -4.65 2.71 -12.83
CA PRO A 13 -6.05 2.33 -12.81
C PRO A 13 -6.26 1.06 -11.97
N MET A 14 -7.25 1.07 -11.09
CA MET A 14 -7.61 -0.09 -10.26
C MET A 14 -9.10 -0.37 -10.41
N ASP A 15 -9.44 -1.40 -11.17
CA ASP A 15 -10.81 -1.81 -11.42
C ASP A 15 -11.33 -2.71 -10.30
N ARG A 16 -11.64 -2.08 -9.15
CA ARG A 16 -12.19 -2.75 -7.96
C ARG A 16 -13.22 -1.86 -7.31
N GLU A 17 -14.41 -2.39 -7.12
CA GLU A 17 -15.44 -1.79 -6.29
C GLU A 17 -15.21 -2.11 -4.80
N ASN A 18 -15.84 -1.34 -3.92
CA ASN A 18 -15.86 -1.59 -2.47
C ASN A 18 -14.47 -1.70 -1.81
N VAL A 19 -13.52 -0.86 -2.25
CA VAL A 19 -12.21 -0.74 -1.60
C VAL A 19 -12.37 -0.16 -0.20
N ASP A 20 -12.27 -1.01 0.82
CA ASP A 20 -12.47 -0.64 2.22
C ASP A 20 -11.16 -0.26 2.95
N THR A 21 -11.26 0.07 4.24
CA THR A 21 -10.10 0.49 5.04
C THR A 21 -9.07 -0.61 5.26
N ASP A 22 -9.50 -1.86 5.40
CA ASP A 22 -8.58 -2.99 5.58
C ASP A 22 -7.86 -3.34 4.27
N ALA A 23 -8.53 -3.15 3.13
CA ALA A 23 -7.92 -3.23 1.81
C ALA A 23 -6.85 -2.15 1.60
N ILE A 24 -7.13 -0.90 1.98
CA ILE A 24 -6.15 0.20 1.90
C ILE A 24 -4.98 -0.06 2.83
N ILE A 25 -5.25 -0.43 4.09
CA ILE A 25 -4.23 -0.72 5.08
C ILE A 25 -4.73 -1.73 6.12
N PRO A 26 -4.18 -2.95 6.17
CA PRO A 26 -4.60 -3.94 7.15
C PRO A 26 -4.35 -3.50 8.60
N LYS A 27 -5.33 -3.75 9.48
CA LYS A 27 -5.31 -3.33 10.89
C LYS A 27 -4.06 -3.73 11.70
N GLN A 28 -3.35 -4.81 11.33
CA GLN A 28 -2.15 -5.23 12.06
C GLN A 28 -1.05 -4.18 12.03
N PHE A 29 -0.98 -3.39 10.96
CA PHE A 29 0.02 -2.33 10.82
C PHE A 29 -0.31 -1.09 11.66
N LEU A 30 -1.58 -0.87 12.00
CA LEU A 30 -2.03 0.28 12.79
C LEU A 30 -1.60 0.24 14.26
N LYS A 31 -1.00 -0.88 14.71
CA LYS A 31 -0.40 -1.01 16.05
C LYS A 31 0.99 -0.35 16.15
N SER A 32 1.57 0.08 15.03
CA SER A 32 2.89 0.69 15.03
C SER A 32 2.88 2.07 15.69
N ILE A 33 3.79 2.27 16.63
CA ILE A 33 4.09 3.58 17.25
C ILE A 33 5.23 4.32 16.56
N ARG A 34 5.80 3.75 15.49
CA ARG A 34 6.97 4.30 14.78
C ARG A 34 6.55 5.44 13.85
N LYS A 35 7.36 6.50 13.80
CA LYS A 35 7.14 7.68 12.95
C LYS A 35 7.73 7.52 11.53
N THR A 36 7.63 6.32 10.95
CA THR A 36 8.23 5.98 9.63
C THR A 36 7.22 6.03 8.48
N GLY A 37 5.96 6.36 8.76
CA GLY A 37 4.88 6.34 7.76
C GLY A 37 4.36 4.93 7.47
N PHE A 38 3.23 4.87 6.76
CA PHE A 38 2.52 3.61 6.46
C PHE A 38 2.52 3.24 4.97
N GLY A 39 3.13 4.06 4.11
CA GLY A 39 3.04 3.90 2.65
C GLY A 39 3.54 2.55 2.13
N GLN A 40 4.51 1.93 2.82
CA GLN A 40 5.02 0.61 2.46
C GLN A 40 3.99 -0.52 2.60
N ASN A 41 3.00 -0.35 3.51
CA ASN A 41 1.93 -1.31 3.79
C ASN A 41 0.63 -0.96 3.02
N LEU A 42 0.66 0.05 2.15
CA LEU A 42 -0.48 0.43 1.33
C LEU A 42 -0.86 -0.74 0.42
N PHE A 43 -2.12 -1.17 0.50
CA PHE A 43 -2.65 -2.32 -0.22
C PHE A 43 -1.86 -3.62 0.03
N ASP A 44 -1.29 -3.84 1.22
CA ASP A 44 -0.38 -4.97 1.50
C ASP A 44 -0.93 -6.32 1.00
N ALA A 45 -2.20 -6.62 1.30
CA ALA A 45 -2.87 -7.87 0.93
C ALA A 45 -3.01 -8.08 -0.59
N TRP A 46 -2.91 -7.01 -1.40
CA TRP A 46 -2.97 -7.07 -2.86
C TRP A 46 -1.61 -6.90 -3.50
N ARG A 47 -0.74 -6.14 -2.83
CA ARG A 47 0.57 -5.72 -3.32
C ARG A 47 1.64 -6.80 -3.16
N TYR A 48 1.49 -7.72 -2.21
CA TYR A 48 2.45 -8.80 -1.98
C TYR A 48 1.77 -10.18 -2.06
N LEU A 49 2.55 -11.20 -2.42
CA LEU A 49 2.06 -12.58 -2.55
C LEU A 49 2.09 -13.36 -1.23
N ASP A 50 2.89 -12.91 -0.27
CA ASP A 50 3.00 -13.46 1.07
C ASP A 50 2.28 -12.55 2.10
N PRO A 51 1.84 -13.07 3.26
CA PRO A 51 1.23 -12.25 4.32
C PRO A 51 2.23 -11.31 4.98
N GLY A 52 1.77 -10.12 5.37
CA GLY A 52 2.62 -9.12 6.01
C GLY A 52 2.45 -9.05 7.52
N GLU A 53 3.59 -9.05 8.21
CA GLU A 53 3.65 -8.97 9.68
C GLU A 53 4.20 -7.62 10.17
N PRO A 54 3.74 -7.13 11.35
CA PRO A 54 4.29 -5.93 11.95
C PRO A 54 5.80 -6.03 12.19
N GLY A 55 6.57 -5.10 11.60
CA GLY A 55 8.02 -5.05 11.74
C GLY A 55 8.80 -5.89 10.72
N GLN A 56 8.12 -6.63 9.84
CA GLN A 56 8.74 -7.27 8.69
C GLN A 56 9.20 -6.19 7.69
N ASP A 57 10.38 -6.40 7.10
CA ASP A 57 10.90 -5.51 6.07
C ASP A 57 10.13 -5.72 4.74
N PRO A 58 9.44 -4.70 4.22
CA PRO A 58 8.74 -4.79 2.94
C PRO A 58 9.65 -5.17 1.77
N ALA A 59 10.94 -4.82 1.81
CA ALA A 59 11.89 -5.18 0.76
C ALA A 59 12.18 -6.68 0.69
N SER A 60 11.89 -7.42 1.77
CA SER A 60 11.99 -8.88 1.81
C SER A 60 10.75 -9.61 1.26
N ARG A 61 9.66 -8.87 1.01
CA ARG A 61 8.37 -9.42 0.56
C ARG A 61 8.39 -9.66 -0.95
N LYS A 62 7.57 -10.59 -1.42
CA LYS A 62 7.45 -10.87 -2.86
C LYS A 62 6.33 -10.02 -3.46
N PRO A 63 6.62 -9.01 -4.30
CA PRO A 63 5.58 -8.20 -4.93
C PRO A 63 4.69 -9.06 -5.83
N ASN A 64 3.39 -8.76 -5.82
CA ASN A 64 2.43 -9.33 -6.75
C ASN A 64 2.56 -8.64 -8.12
N PRO A 65 3.04 -9.32 -9.18
CA PRO A 65 3.22 -8.70 -10.50
C PRO A 65 1.89 -8.29 -11.15
N GLU A 66 0.78 -8.91 -10.74
CA GLU A 66 -0.56 -8.60 -11.28
C GLU A 66 -1.18 -7.35 -10.65
N PHE A 67 -0.58 -6.80 -9.58
CA PHE A 67 -1.10 -5.60 -8.94
C PHE A 67 -0.57 -4.34 -9.62
N VAL A 68 -1.48 -3.45 -10.03
CA VAL A 68 -1.16 -2.27 -10.86
C VAL A 68 -0.06 -1.38 -10.29
N LEU A 69 0.04 -1.24 -8.97
CA LEU A 69 1.08 -0.41 -8.33
C LEU A 69 2.47 -1.05 -8.28
N ASN A 70 2.62 -2.29 -8.75
CA ASN A 70 3.90 -2.98 -8.88
C ASN A 70 4.36 -3.07 -10.35
N GLN A 71 3.54 -2.62 -11.30
CA GLN A 71 3.91 -2.58 -12.72
C GLN A 71 4.94 -1.45 -12.97
N PRO A 72 5.85 -1.63 -13.95
CA PRO A 72 6.92 -0.68 -14.24
C PRO A 72 6.45 0.69 -14.73
#